data_AF-A0A7X7XV54-F1
#
_entry.id   AF-A0A7X7XV54-F1
#
_cell.length_a   1.000
_cell.length_b   1.000
_cell.length_c   1.000
_cell.angle_alpha   90.00
_cell.angle_beta   90.00
_cell.angle_gamma   90.00
#
_symmetry.space_group_name_H-M   'P 1'
#
loop_
_entity.id
_entity.type
_entity.pdbx_description
1 polymer ?
#
loop_
_entity_poly.entity_id
_entity_poly.type
_entity_poly.pdbx_seq_one_letter_code
_entity_poly.pdbx_strand_id
1 'polypeptide(L)'
;IAVFSIFIGIFIFFLGSNITVSIYNRREDIEIMKLVGTQPSFIKIPFYIEGIILSLIGGTISSFLLNKSYLEITKLLNIILPFVENQNLNQKLNFSFYIYLNLSAIIVSLIVSYFVLRRYLKEIYP
;
A
#
# COMPACT_ATOMS: atom_id res chain seq x y z
N ILE A 1 -6.42 -17.45 7.83
CA ILE A 1 -5.80 -16.36 8.64
C ILE A 1 -4.27 -16.34 8.49
N ALA A 2 -3.54 -17.42 8.77
CA ALA A 2 -2.06 -17.42 8.76
C ALA A 2 -1.44 -16.92 7.44
N VAL A 3 -1.91 -17.43 6.30
CA VAL A 3 -1.43 -17.02 4.97
C VAL A 3 -1.60 -15.51 4.74
N PHE A 4 -2.75 -14.95 5.13
CA PHE A 4 -3.03 -13.53 4.98
C PHE A 4 -2.07 -12.66 5.82
N SER A 5 -1.80 -13.06 7.06
CA SER A 5 -0.83 -12.38 7.93
C SER A 5 0.59 -12.41 7.34
N ILE A 6 0.98 -13.52 6.70
CA ILE A 6 2.29 -13.64 6.03
C ILE A 6 2.39 -12.66 4.86
N PHE A 7 1.37 -12.59 4.00
CA PHE A 7 1.36 -11.63 2.88
C PHE A 7 1.41 -10.18 3.35
N ILE A 8 0.70 -9.84 4.43
CA ILE A 8 0.79 -8.51 5.04
C ILE A 8 2.22 -8.22 5.51
N GLY A 9 2.87 -9.17 6.18
CA GLY A 9 4.25 -9.03 6.63
C GLY A 9 5.22 -8.81 5.46
N ILE A 10 5.08 -9.60 4.39
CA ILE A 10 5.88 -9.46 3.17
C ILE A 10 5.66 -8.08 2.54
N PHE A 11 4.41 -7.61 2.46
CA PHE A 11 4.09 -6.30 1.92
C PHE A 11 4.73 -5.17 2.73
N ILE A 12 4.62 -5.21 4.05
CA ILE A 12 5.24 -4.21 4.94
C ILE A 12 6.77 -4.21 4.78
N PHE A 13 7.39 -5.39 4.73
CA PHE A 13 8.83 -5.54 4.52
C PHE A 13 9.26 -4.94 3.17
N PHE A 14 8.55 -5.26 2.10
CA PHE A 14 8.82 -4.76 0.76
C PHE A 14 8.64 -3.23 0.66
N LEU A 15 7.60 -2.69 1.32
CA LEU A 15 7.38 -1.24 1.34
C LEU A 15 8.53 -0.53 2.08
N GLY A 16 8.94 -1.07 3.24
CA GLY A 16 10.03 -0.51 4.02
C GLY A 16 11.37 -0.55 3.29
N SER A 17 11.68 -1.64 2.59
CA SER A 17 12.91 -1.74 1.81
C SER A 17 12.96 -0.73 0.66
N ASN A 18 11.84 -0.50 -0.04
CA ASN A 18 11.76 0.52 -1.09
C ASN A 18 12.01 1.93 -0.56
N ILE A 19 11.41 2.29 0.58
CA ILE A 19 11.61 3.61 1.20
C ILE A 19 13.08 3.81 1.57
N THR A 20 13.73 2.80 2.15
CA THR A 20 15.16 2.85 2.47
C THR A 20 16.01 3.12 1.22
N VAL A 21 15.73 2.44 0.11
CA VAL A 21 16.43 2.67 -1.16
C VAL A 21 16.17 4.08 -1.70
N SER A 22 14.93 4.57 -1.62
CA SER A 22 14.59 5.94 -2.02
C SER A 22 15.36 6.99 -1.20
N ILE A 23 15.45 6.81 0.12
CA ILE A 23 16.25 7.67 1.01
C ILE A 23 17.72 7.68 0.57
N TYR A 24 18.28 6.51 0.28
CA TYR A 24 19.67 6.41 -0.16
C TYR A 24 19.93 7.14 -1.49
N ASN A 25 18.99 7.06 -2.43
CA ASN A 25 19.07 7.76 -3.72
C ASN A 25 18.94 9.28 -3.58
N ARG A 26 18.27 9.78 -2.52
CA ARG A 26 18.09 11.21 -2.23
C ARG A 26 19.05 11.73 -1.16
N ARG A 27 20.09 10.98 -0.78
CA ARG A 27 20.96 11.34 0.35
C ARG A 27 21.63 12.72 0.17
N GLU A 28 22.00 13.08 -1.05
CA GLU A 28 22.69 14.33 -1.37
C GLU A 28 21.73 15.53 -1.21
N ASP A 29 20.50 15.41 -1.71
CA ASP A 29 19.46 16.42 -1.50
C ASP A 29 19.16 16.63 0.00
N ILE A 30 19.08 15.53 0.75
CA ILE A 30 18.87 15.57 2.20
C ILE A 30 20.03 16.30 2.89
N GLU A 31 21.27 16.06 2.47
CA GLU A 31 22.45 16.74 3.01
C GLU A 31 22.40 18.26 2.76
N ILE A 32 22.00 18.67 1.55
CA ILE A 32 21.80 20.08 1.22
C ILE A 32 20.71 20.70 2.10
N MET A 33 19.56 20.02 2.28
CA MET A 33 18.47 20.51 3.13
C MET A 33 18.88 20.69 4.60
N LYS A 34 19.84 19.89 5.07
CA LYS A 34 20.44 20.04 6.41
C LYS A 34 21.32 21.28 6.51
N LEU A 35 22.15 21.55 5.51
CA LEU A 35 23.05 22.72 5.50
C LEU A 35 22.27 24.05 5.52
N VAL A 36 21.07 24.06 4.93
CA VAL A 36 20.16 25.22 4.92
C VAL A 36 19.40 25.38 6.26
N GLY A 37 19.49 24.42 7.18
CA GLY A 37 18.85 24.50 8.50
C GLY A 37 17.34 24.20 8.49
N THR A 38 16.88 23.35 7.57
CA THR A 38 15.46 23.03 7.42
C THR A 38 14.92 22.22 8.61
N GLN A 39 13.66 22.45 9.02
CA GLN A 39 13.01 21.63 10.06
C GLN A 39 12.98 20.14 9.64
N PRO A 40 13.32 19.18 10.55
CA PRO A 40 13.44 17.75 10.22
C PRO A 40 12.19 17.09 9.63
N SER A 41 11.02 17.71 9.79
CA SER A 41 9.76 17.24 9.22
C SER A 41 9.73 17.37 7.69
N PHE A 42 10.32 18.42 7.12
CA PHE A 42 10.29 18.66 5.67
C PHE A 42 11.05 17.59 4.89
N ILE A 43 12.10 17.02 5.49
CA ILE A 43 12.87 15.91 4.91
C ILE A 43 11.98 14.67 4.74
N LYS A 44 10.99 14.46 5.62
CA LYS A 44 10.15 13.25 5.65
C LYS A 44 8.96 13.30 4.69
N ILE A 45 8.47 14.50 4.38
CA ILE A 45 7.29 14.72 3.51
C ILE A 45 7.40 14.00 2.16
N PRO A 46 8.49 14.12 1.36
CA PRO A 46 8.54 13.46 0.05
C PRO A 46 8.38 11.95 0.16
N PHE A 47 8.91 11.33 1.22
CA PHE A 47 8.80 9.89 1.45
C PHE A 47 7.39 9.44 1.85
N TYR A 48 6.68 10.22 2.67
CA TYR A 48 5.27 9.94 2.94
C TYR A 48 4.43 10.02 1.67
N ILE A 49 4.70 11.01 0.82
CA ILE A 49 3.99 11.19 -0.45
C ILE A 49 4.27 10.01 -1.40
N GLU A 50 5.53 9.58 -1.53
CA GLU A 50 5.88 8.38 -2.32
C GLU A 50 5.10 7.15 -1.84
N GLY A 51 5.05 6.90 -0.53
CA GLY A 51 4.28 5.78 0.05
C GLY A 51 2.77 5.87 -0.21
N ILE A 52 2.18 7.07 -0.13
CA ILE A 52 0.77 7.29 -0.44
C ILE A 52 0.51 7.02 -1.93
N ILE A 53 1.36 7.54 -2.83
CA ILE A 53 1.20 7.37 -4.28
C ILE A 53 1.30 5.90 -4.67
N LEU A 54 2.33 5.18 -4.17
CA LEU A 54 2.48 3.75 -4.44
C LEU A 54 1.26 2.93 -3.98
N SER A 55 0.77 3.20 -2.77
CA SER A 55 -0.38 2.48 -2.21
C SER A 55 -1.70 2.81 -2.91
N LEU A 56 -1.92 4.06 -3.33
CA LEU A 56 -3.08 4.47 -4.13
C LEU A 56 -3.11 3.77 -5.49
N ILE A 57 -2.00 3.83 -6.23
CA ILE A 57 -1.91 3.23 -7.56
C ILE A 57 -2.02 1.71 -7.44
N GLY A 58 -1.25 1.10 -6.55
CA GLY A 58 -1.29 -0.35 -6.32
C GLY A 58 -2.64 -0.84 -5.82
N GLY A 59 -3.27 -0.10 -4.90
CA GLY A 59 -4.61 -0.41 -4.37
C GLY A 59 -5.70 -0.28 -5.42
N THR A 60 -5.62 0.73 -6.29
CA THR A 60 -6.58 0.94 -7.38
C THR A 60 -6.47 -0.16 -8.42
N ILE A 61 -5.24 -0.49 -8.84
CA ILE A 61 -4.98 -1.59 -9.78
C ILE A 61 -5.47 -2.93 -9.20
N SER A 62 -5.16 -3.19 -7.92
CA SER A 62 -5.60 -4.40 -7.23
C SER A 62 -7.12 -4.47 -7.11
N SER A 63 -7.78 -3.35 -6.84
CA SER A 63 -9.25 -3.26 -6.76
C SER A 63 -9.92 -3.57 -8.11
N PHE A 64 -9.34 -3.06 -9.20
CA PHE A 64 -9.80 -3.35 -10.56
C PHE A 64 -9.64 -4.83 -10.90
N LEU A 65 -8.46 -5.40 -10.62
CA LEU A 65 -8.19 -6.83 -10.81
C LEU A 65 -9.12 -7.70 -9.97
N LEU A 66 -9.35 -7.35 -8.70
CA LEU A 66 -10.28 -8.05 -7.81
C LEU A 66 -11.69 -8.09 -8.41
N ASN A 67 -12.20 -6.95 -8.88
CA ASN A 67 -13.52 -6.88 -9.50
C ASN A 67 -13.60 -7.74 -10.78
N LYS A 68 -12.59 -7.66 -11.66
CA LYS A 68 -12.53 -8.46 -12.88
C LYS A 68 -12.49 -9.96 -12.58
N SER A 69 -11.61 -10.38 -11.68
CA SER A 69 -11.47 -11.78 -11.28
C SER A 69 -12.75 -12.30 -10.62
N TYR A 70 -13.40 -11.51 -9.77
CA TYR A 70 -14.67 -11.87 -9.15
C TYR A 70 -15.76 -12.13 -10.20
N LEU A 71 -15.88 -11.26 -11.22
CA LEU A 71 -16.85 -11.43 -12.29
C LEU A 71 -16.57 -12.67 -13.16
N GLU A 72 -15.32 -12.96 -13.48
CA GLU A 72 -14.98 -14.14 -14.29
C GLU A 72 -15.17 -15.45 -13.51
N ILE A 73 -14.79 -15.48 -12.23
CA ILE A 73 -14.96 -16.66 -11.37
C ILE A 73 -16.45 -16.95 -11.16
N THR A 74 -17.28 -15.94 -10.89
CA THR A 74 -18.72 -16.12 -10.70
C THR A 74 -19.41 -16.65 -11.97
N LYS A 75 -19.01 -16.18 -13.16
CA LYS A 75 -19.49 -16.74 -14.43
C LYS A 75 -19.14 -18.22 -14.59
N LEU A 76 -17.87 -18.58 -14.34
CA LEU A 76 -17.41 -19.97 -14.45
C LEU A 76 -18.16 -20.89 -13.48
N LEU A 77 -18.39 -20.43 -12.25
CA LEU A 77 -19.13 -21.19 -11.24
C LEU A 77 -20.60 -21.41 -11.64
N ASN A 78 -21.27 -20.41 -12.23
CA ASN A 78 -22.66 -20.56 -12.67
C ASN A 78 -22.81 -21.61 -13.79
N ILE A 79 -21.79 -21.79 -14.64
CA ILE A 79 -21.79 -22.83 -15.69
C ILE A 79 -21.62 -24.23 -15.07
N ILE A 80 -20.74 -24.37 -14.07
CA ILE A 80 -20.38 -25.65 -13.46
C ILE A 80 -21.44 -26.12 -12.46
N LEU A 81 -22.07 -25.19 -11.74
CA LEU A 81 -23.04 -25.46 -10.67
C LEU A 81 -24.37 -24.72 -10.91
N PRO A 82 -25.09 -24.99 -12.01
CA PRO A 82 -26.28 -24.24 -12.39
C PRO A 82 -27.46 -24.40 -11.40
N PHE A 83 -27.45 -25.44 -10.57
CA PHE A 83 -28.48 -25.72 -9.56
C PHE A 83 -28.25 -25.00 -8.23
N VAL A 84 -27.06 -24.43 -8.03
CA VAL A 84 -26.79 -23.62 -6.85
C VAL A 84 -27.35 -22.24 -7.15
N GLU A 85 -28.64 -22.06 -6.85
CA GLU A 85 -29.33 -20.77 -6.90
C GLU A 85 -28.78 -19.87 -5.79
N ASN A 86 -27.53 -19.44 -5.98
CA ASN A 86 -26.79 -18.66 -5.01
C ASN A 86 -27.17 -17.20 -5.26
N GLN A 87 -28.25 -16.76 -4.62
CA GLN A 87 -28.68 -15.35 -4.59
C GLN A 87 -27.57 -14.39 -4.14
N ASN A 88 -26.48 -14.92 -3.55
CA ASN A 88 -25.28 -14.18 -3.13
C ASN A 88 -24.14 -14.09 -4.18
N LEU A 89 -24.13 -14.87 -5.26
CA LEU A 89 -23.05 -14.80 -6.28
C LEU A 89 -23.15 -13.56 -7.19
N ASN A 90 -24.36 -12.99 -7.31
CA ASN A 90 -24.60 -11.75 -8.04
C ASN A 90 -24.50 -10.50 -7.15
N GLN A 91 -24.11 -10.66 -5.89
CA GLN A 91 -23.95 -9.55 -4.97
C GLN A 91 -22.67 -8.80 -5.35
N LYS A 92 -22.81 -7.83 -6.26
CA LYS A 92 -21.72 -6.91 -6.61
C LYS A 92 -21.15 -6.32 -5.32
N LEU A 93 -19.83 -6.37 -5.20
CA LEU A 93 -19.12 -5.66 -4.13
C LEU A 93 -19.49 -4.18 -4.20
N ASN A 94 -19.97 -3.64 -3.09
CA ASN A 94 -20.36 -2.24 -3.00
C ASN A 94 -19.17 -1.33 -3.29
N PHE A 95 -19.41 -0.19 -3.95
CA PHE A 95 -18.35 0.77 -4.26
C PHE A 95 -17.58 1.22 -3.00
N SER A 96 -18.27 1.35 -1.87
CA SER A 96 -17.69 1.68 -0.56
C SER A 96 -16.61 0.68 -0.11
N PHE A 97 -16.73 -0.60 -0.46
CA PHE A 97 -15.73 -1.61 -0.12
C PHE A 97 -14.36 -1.30 -0.74
N TYR A 98 -14.35 -0.89 -2.02
CA TYR A 98 -13.11 -0.52 -2.70
C TYR A 98 -12.48 0.76 -2.11
N ILE A 99 -13.30 1.70 -1.65
CA ILE A 99 -12.82 2.89 -0.95
C ILE A 99 -12.12 2.49 0.36
N TYR A 100 -12.75 1.63 1.18
CA TYR A 100 -12.15 1.16 2.42
C TYR A 100 -10.86 0.37 2.20
N LEU A 101 -10.78 -0.43 1.14
CA LEU A 101 -9.54 -1.13 0.77
C LEU A 101 -8.41 -0.16 0.44
N ASN A 102 -8.66 0.87 -0.38
CA ASN A 102 -7.62 1.84 -0.71
C ASN A 102 -7.22 2.68 0.50
N LEU A 103 -8.18 3.12 1.32
CA LEU A 103 -7.88 3.85 2.56
C LEU A 103 -7.04 3.04 3.53
N SER A 104 -7.36 1.76 3.73
CA SER A 104 -6.57 0.90 4.61
C SER A 104 -5.14 0.69 4.09
N ALA A 105 -4.94 0.56 2.77
CA ALA A 105 -3.62 0.48 2.16
C ALA A 105 -2.79 1.76 2.40
N ILE A 106 -3.41 2.94 2.27
CA ILE A 106 -2.76 4.23 2.55
C ILE A 106 -2.36 4.32 4.03
N ILE A 107 -3.27 3.95 4.95
CA ILE A 107 -3.00 3.98 6.39
C ILE A 107 -1.81 3.08 6.74
N VAL A 108 -1.79 1.85 6.21
CA VAL A 108 -0.66 0.94 6.41
C VAL A 108 0.64 1.54 5.87
N SER A 109 0.59 2.13 4.67
CA SER A 109 1.76 2.77 4.05
C SER A 109 2.32 3.91 4.89
N LEU A 110 1.46 4.77 5.45
CA LEU A 110 1.84 5.85 6.33
C LEU A 110 2.49 5.36 7.62
N ILE A 111 1.93 4.31 8.23
CA ILE A 111 2.48 3.69 9.45
C ILE A 111 3.88 3.15 9.17
N VAL A 112 4.04 2.38 8.10
CA VAL A 112 5.34 1.79 7.73
C VAL A 112 6.36 2.90 7.43
N SER A 113 5.98 3.89 6.63
CA SER A 113 6.84 5.03 6.28
C SER A 113 7.29 5.78 7.53
N TYR A 114 6.38 6.01 8.49
CA TYR A 114 6.70 6.68 9.75
C TYR A 114 7.77 5.92 10.55
N PHE A 115 7.60 4.60 10.71
CA PHE A 115 8.56 3.78 11.45
C PHE A 115 9.93 3.74 10.77
N VAL A 116 9.97 3.56 9.45
CA VAL A 116 11.20 3.48 8.66
C VAL A 116 11.95 4.82 8.73
N LEU A 117 11.27 5.94 8.43
CA LEU A 117 11.88 7.26 8.44
C LEU A 117 12.38 7.65 9.82
N ARG A 118 11.64 7.31 10.89
CA ARG A 118 12.07 7.58 12.27
C ARG A 118 13.36 6.84 12.62
N ARG A 119 13.52 5.59 12.16
CA ARG A 119 14.73 4.80 12.40
C ARG A 119 15.91 5.29 11.56
N TYR A 120 15.73 5.37 10.23
CA TYR A 120 16.81 5.66 9.29
C TYR A 120 17.32 7.10 9.38
N LEU A 121 16.43 8.09 9.52
CA LEU A 121 16.91 9.48 9.60
C LEU A 121 17.62 9.78 10.92
N LYS A 122 17.34 9.06 12.01
CA LYS A 122 18.07 9.19 13.27
C LYS A 122 19.51 8.69 13.15
N GLU A 123 19.75 7.68 12.34
CA GLU A 123 21.11 7.16 12.10
C GLU A 123 21.95 8.13 11.24
N ILE A 124 21.30 8.84 10.30
CA ILE A 124 21.97 9.81 9.41
C ILE A 124 21.99 11.24 10.03
N TYR A 125 21.19 11.48 11.07
CA TYR A 125 21.05 12.77 11.78
C TYR A 125 20.98 12.51 13.29
N PRO A 126 22.13 12.23 13.94
CA PRO A 126 22.19 12.00 15.39
C PRO A 126 21.82 13.24 16.19
#